data_AF-A0A4Y2R689-F1
#
_entry.id   AF-A0A4Y2R689-F1
#
_cell.length_a   1.000
_cell.length_b   1.000
_cell.length_c   1.000
_cell.angle_alpha   90.00
_cell.angle_beta   90.00
_cell.angle_gamma   90.00
#
_symmetry.space_group_name_H-M   'P 1'
#
loop_
_entity.id
_entity.type
_entity.pdbx_description
1 polymer ?
#
loop_
_entity_poly.entity_id
_entity_poly.type
_entity_poly.pdbx_seq_one_letter_code
_entity_poly.pdbx_strand_id
1 'polypeptide(L)'
;MAVTQHPMNSPYVQFVRGYPFPASVWFKKEVLEDVIDYIPQPRDIIVSSYPKTGTTWLQYIVVQIMSKGELFPNSEDMEKVFLNWKGQEWKFSTL
;
A
#
# COMPACT_ATOMS: atom_id res chain seq x y z
N MET A 1 28.05 -17.76 15.95
CA MET A 1 28.46 -17.11 14.68
C MET A 1 27.83 -15.74 14.65
N ALA A 2 28.63 -14.68 14.83
CA ALA A 2 28.13 -13.32 14.78
C ALA A 2 28.00 -12.90 13.31
N VAL A 3 26.79 -12.61 12.86
CA VAL A 3 26.59 -11.93 11.57
C VAL A 3 27.04 -10.49 11.79
N THR A 4 28.28 -10.19 11.42
CA THR A 4 28.76 -8.81 11.32
C THR A 4 27.93 -8.09 10.27
N GLN A 5 26.98 -7.28 10.72
CA GLN A 5 26.29 -6.32 9.88
C GLN A 5 27.33 -5.29 9.44
N HIS A 6 27.83 -5.45 8.21
CA HIS A 6 28.57 -4.38 7.55
C HIS A 6 27.60 -3.21 7.39
N PRO A 7 27.91 -1.98 7.82
CA PRO A 7 27.04 -0.84 7.57
C PRO A 7 27.07 -0.59 6.06
N MET A 8 26.09 -1.15 5.33
CA MET A 8 25.84 -0.78 3.95
C MET A 8 25.30 0.65 3.95
N ASN A 9 26.20 1.63 4.00
CA ASN A 9 25.91 3.03 3.68
C ASN A 9 25.62 3.12 2.17
N SER A 10 24.50 2.53 1.74
CA SER A 10 23.97 2.66 0.40
C SER A 10 23.03 3.86 0.39
N PRO A 11 23.23 4.86 -0.49
CA PRO A 11 22.28 5.96 -0.63
C PRO A 11 20.92 5.50 -1.18
N TYR A 12 20.77 4.21 -1.54
CA TYR A 12 19.56 3.64 -2.12
C TYR A 12 18.72 2.84 -1.14
N VAL A 13 19.23 2.52 0.05
CA VAL A 13 18.53 1.70 1.05
C VAL A 13 18.57 2.39 2.40
N GLN A 14 17.42 2.48 3.04
CA GLN A 14 17.29 2.91 4.42
C GLN A 14 16.73 1.77 5.26
N PHE A 15 17.10 1.72 6.54
CA PHE A 15 16.58 0.73 7.48
C PHE A 15 15.60 1.39 8.44
N VAL A 16 14.41 0.81 8.55
CA VAL A 16 13.35 1.25 9.47
C VAL A 16 12.98 0.04 10.31
N ARG A 17 13.21 0.11 11.64
CA ARG A 17 13.07 -1.01 12.60
C ARG A 17 13.72 -2.33 12.13
N GLY A 18 14.84 -2.24 11.41
CA GLY A 18 15.57 -3.40 10.89
C GLY A 18 15.11 -3.91 9.52
N TYR A 19 14.03 -3.36 8.94
CA TYR A 19 13.57 -3.69 7.59
C TYR A 19 14.23 -2.79 6.53
N PRO A 20 14.69 -3.35 5.40
CA PRO A 20 15.26 -2.56 4.31
C PRO A 20 14.16 -1.97 3.42
N PHE A 21 14.18 -0.66 3.24
CA PHE A 21 13.31 0.07 2.32
C PHE A 21 14.14 0.88 1.31
N PRO A 22 13.60 1.16 0.11
CA PRO A 22 14.25 2.08 -0.81
C PRO A 22 14.40 3.47 -0.17
N ALA A 23 15.58 4.08 -0.30
CA ALA A 23 15.81 5.48 0.07
C ALA A 23 15.32 6.39 -1.07
N SER A 24 13.99 6.56 -1.17
CA SER A 24 13.35 7.40 -2.18
C SER A 24 12.33 8.35 -1.56
N VAL A 25 11.94 9.37 -2.31
CA VAL A 25 10.96 10.38 -1.89
C VAL A 25 9.59 9.80 -1.51
N TRP A 26 9.29 8.58 -1.95
CA TRP A 26 8.04 7.86 -1.69
C TRP A 26 8.06 7.06 -0.38
N PHE A 27 9.24 6.75 0.14
CA PHE A 27 9.44 5.93 1.34
C PHE A 27 10.03 6.77 2.46
N LYS A 28 9.32 7.82 2.89
CA LYS A 28 9.78 8.66 4.00
C LYS A 28 9.80 7.86 5.29
N LYS A 29 10.87 7.98 6.07
CA LYS A 29 11.07 7.18 7.29
C LYS A 29 9.92 7.35 8.28
N GLU A 30 9.44 8.57 8.47
CA GLU A 30 8.36 8.89 9.42
C GLU A 30 7.06 8.17 9.03
N VAL A 31 6.72 8.19 7.73
CA VAL A 31 5.55 7.48 7.20
C VAL A 31 5.71 5.97 7.34
N LEU A 32 6.92 5.44 7.13
CA LEU A 32 7.19 4.02 7.30
C LEU A 32 7.07 3.55 8.75
N GLU A 33 7.55 4.34 9.72
CA GLU A 33 7.39 4.05 11.14
C GLU A 33 5.89 3.97 11.50
N ASP A 34 5.08 4.92 11.03
CA ASP A 34 3.62 4.93 11.26
C ASP A 34 2.91 3.73 10.59
N VAL A 35 3.29 3.39 9.35
CA VAL A 35 2.70 2.26 8.61
C VAL A 35 3.01 0.92 9.27
N ILE A 36 4.18 0.76 9.90
CA ILE A 36 4.54 -0.46 10.63
C ILE A 36 3.61 -0.66 11.84
N ASP A 37 3.13 0.42 12.45
CA ASP A 37 2.21 0.40 13.58
C ASP A 37 0.72 0.42 13.16
N TYR A 38 0.43 0.33 11.86
CA TYR A 38 -0.94 0.35 11.34
C TYR A 38 -1.80 -0.78 11.92
N ILE A 39 -2.97 -0.42 12.45
CA ILE A 39 -3.97 -1.36 12.97
C ILE A 39 -5.15 -1.46 11.99
N PRO A 40 -5.29 -2.60 11.27
CA PRO A 40 -6.38 -2.80 10.32
C PRO A 40 -7.75 -2.74 10.99
N GLN A 41 -8.71 -2.14 10.29
CA GLN A 41 -10.13 -2.11 10.67
C GLN A 41 -10.90 -3.27 10.03
N PRO A 42 -12.04 -3.70 10.59
CA PRO A 42 -12.81 -4.84 10.08
C PRO A 42 -13.26 -4.75 8.61
N ARG A 43 -13.26 -3.57 8.00
CA ARG A 43 -13.69 -3.34 6.60
C ARG A 43 -12.53 -3.00 5.67
N ASP A 44 -11.30 -3.02 6.16
CA ASP A 44 -10.14 -2.72 5.34
C ASP A 44 -9.85 -3.87 4.37
N ILE A 45 -9.35 -3.51 3.19
CA ILE A 45 -8.86 -4.46 2.19
C ILE A 45 -7.38 -4.17 1.98
N ILE A 46 -6.53 -5.11 2.39
CA ILE A 46 -5.08 -5.01 2.24
C ILE A 46 -4.65 -5.80 1.00
N VAL A 47 -4.12 -5.10 0.00
CA VAL A 47 -3.50 -5.72 -1.18
C VAL A 47 -2.00 -5.84 -0.93
N SER A 48 -1.51 -7.07 -0.76
CA SER A 48 -0.09 -7.34 -0.52
C SER A 48 0.47 -8.26 -1.60
N SER A 49 1.60 -7.86 -2.20
CA SER A 49 2.32 -8.68 -3.17
C SER A 49 3.80 -8.31 -3.22
N TYR A 50 4.61 -9.24 -3.73
CA TYR A 50 6.03 -8.95 -3.95
C TYR A 50 6.18 -7.94 -5.11
N PRO A 51 7.20 -7.05 -5.09
CA PRO A 51 7.37 -6.07 -6.16
C PRO A 51 7.35 -6.71 -7.54
N LYS A 52 6.61 -6.08 -8.47
CA LYS A 52 6.48 -6.48 -9.88
C LYS A 52 5.70 -7.78 -10.14
N THR A 53 5.01 -8.36 -9.15
CA THR A 53 4.14 -9.53 -9.36
C THR A 53 2.67 -9.16 -9.60
N GLY A 54 2.42 -8.02 -10.26
CA GLY A 54 1.06 -7.63 -10.66
C GLY A 54 0.23 -6.88 -9.61
N THR A 55 0.86 -6.16 -8.67
CA THR A 55 0.15 -5.31 -7.67
C THR A 55 -0.88 -4.39 -8.32
N THR A 56 -0.52 -3.74 -9.43
CA THR A 56 -1.41 -2.85 -10.18
C THR A 56 -2.64 -3.61 -10.68
N TRP A 57 -2.45 -4.77 -11.32
CA TRP A 57 -3.58 -5.54 -11.85
C TRP A 57 -4.53 -5.99 -10.73
N LEU A 58 -3.98 -6.44 -9.60
CA LEU A 58 -4.77 -6.85 -8.44
C LEU A 58 -5.55 -5.68 -7.83
N GLN A 59 -4.92 -4.50 -7.70
CA GLN A 59 -5.58 -3.27 -7.27
C GLN A 59 -6.78 -2.91 -8.15
N TYR A 60 -6.62 -3.00 -9.49
CA TYR A 60 -7.71 -2.76 -10.43
C TYR A 60 -8.87 -3.73 -10.23
N ILE A 61 -8.60 -5.03 -10.13
CA ILE A 61 -9.63 -6.04 -9.89
C ILE A 61 -10.42 -5.74 -8.61
N VAL A 62 -9.72 -5.42 -7.52
CA VAL A 62 -10.37 -5.08 -6.24
C VAL A 62 -11.25 -3.84 -6.39
N VAL A 63 -10.76 -2.77 -7.02
CA VAL A 63 -11.56 -1.55 -7.26
C VAL A 63 -12.80 -1.84 -8.10
N GLN A 64 -12.69 -2.66 -9.15
CA GLN A 64 -13.85 -3.06 -9.97
C GLN A 64 -14.89 -3.81 -9.15
N ILE A 65 -14.47 -4.79 -8.35
CA ILE A 65 -15.39 -5.57 -7.50
C ILE A 65 -16.07 -4.65 -6.48
N MET A 66 -15.31 -3.80 -5.81
CA MET A 66 -15.81 -2.91 -4.76
C MET A 66 -16.76 -1.84 -5.28
N SER A 67 -16.53 -1.36 -6.51
CA SER A 67 -17.39 -0.39 -7.19
C SER A 67 -18.50 -1.03 -8.02
N LYS A 68 -18.65 -2.36 -8.01
CA LYS A 68 -19.59 -3.09 -8.88
C LYS A 68 -19.42 -2.74 -10.37
N GLY A 69 -18.20 -2.44 -10.79
CA GLY A 69 -17.85 -2.07 -12.16
C GLY A 69 -18.11 -0.61 -12.53
N GLU A 70 -18.50 0.25 -11.59
CA GLU A 70 -18.83 1.66 -11.87
C GLU A 70 -17.58 2.56 -11.97
N LEU A 71 -16.47 2.18 -11.34
CA LEU A 71 -15.23 2.97 -11.35
C LEU A 71 -14.20 2.33 -12.25
N PHE A 72 -13.80 2.98 -13.36
CA PHE A 72 -12.72 2.53 -14.26
C PHE A 72 -11.59 3.58 -14.35
N PRO A 73 -10.87 3.84 -13.25
CA PRO A 73 -9.83 4.87 -13.21
C PRO A 73 -8.65 4.52 -14.12
N ASN A 74 -8.06 5.51 -14.79
CA ASN A 74 -6.74 5.34 -15.39
C ASN A 74 -5.65 5.28 -14.29
N SER A 75 -4.38 5.12 -14.67
CA SER A 75 -3.29 4.98 -13.71
C SER A 75 -3.13 6.17 -12.76
N GLU A 76 -3.37 7.39 -13.24
CA GLU A 76 -3.29 8.60 -12.40
C GLU A 76 -4.48 8.71 -11.45
N ASP A 77 -5.65 8.25 -11.90
CA ASP A 77 -6.87 8.27 -11.10
C ASP A 77 -6.88 7.16 -10.05
N MET A 78 -6.16 6.05 -10.26
CA MET A 78 -6.03 4.99 -9.25
C MET A 78 -5.38 5.49 -7.96
N GLU A 79 -4.35 6.33 -8.05
CA GLU A 79 -3.71 6.93 -6.89
C GLU A 79 -4.70 7.82 -6.13
N LYS A 80 -5.48 8.63 -6.85
CA LYS A 80 -6.53 9.47 -6.25
C LYS A 80 -7.64 8.62 -5.63
N VAL A 81 -8.02 7.51 -6.25
CA VAL A 81 -9.02 6.58 -5.70
C VAL A 81 -8.54 6.07 -4.34
N PHE A 82 -7.31 5.56 -4.22
CA PHE A 82 -6.81 5.07 -2.94
C PHE A 82 -6.61 6.16 -1.88
N LEU A 83 -6.13 7.34 -2.28
CA LEU A 83 -5.93 8.46 -1.36
C LEU A 83 -7.24 9.11 -0.90
N ASN A 84 -8.25 9.17 -1.78
CA ASN A 84 -9.53 9.81 -1.51
C ASN A 84 -10.64 8.81 -1.15
N TRP A 85 -10.35 7.51 -1.01
CA TRP A 85 -11.34 6.54 -0.57
C TRP A 85 -11.67 6.74 0.92
N LYS A 86 -12.50 7.74 1.18
CA LYS A 86 -13.28 7.90 2.40
C LYS A 86 -14.42 6.90 2.26
N GLY A 87 -14.29 5.72 2.90
CA GLY A 87 -15.24 4.62 2.82
C GLY A 87 -16.67 5.06 2.53
N GLN A 88 -17.10 4.89 1.28
CA GLN A 88 -18.46 5.24 0.87
C GLN A 88 -19.44 4.46 1.75
N GLU A 89 -20.37 5.16 2.39
CA GLU A 89 -21.41 4.54 3.20
C GLU A 89 -22.23 3.57 2.35
N TRP A 90 -22.33 2.34 2.83
CA TRP A 90 -23.06 1.28 2.15
C TRP A 90 -24.56 1.52 2.31
N LYS A 91 -25.21 2.05 1.29
CA LYS A 91 -26.66 1.87 1.14
C LYS A 91 -26.90 0.45 0.64
N PHE A 92 -27.07 -0.48 1.58
CA PHE A 92 -27.72 -1.75 1.26
C PHE A 92 -29.15 -1.40 0.84
N SER A 93 -29.44 -1.42 -0.46
CA SER A 93 -30.81 -1.53 -0.91
C SER A 93 -31.29 -2.92 -0.48
N THR A 94 -31.99 -2.97 0.64
CA THR A 94 -32.76 -4.14 1.05
C THR A 94 -33.67 -4.51 -0.12
N LEU A 95 -33.51 -5.71 -0.64
CA LEU A 95 -34.55 -6.36 -1.45
C LEU A 95 -35.75 -6.66 -0.55
#